data_AF-A0A1C6PIU7-F1
#
_entry.id   AF-A0A1C6PIU7-F1
#
_cell.length_a   1.000
_cell.length_b   1.000
_cell.length_c   1.000
_cell.angle_alpha   90.00
_cell.angle_beta   90.00
_cell.angle_gamma   90.00
#
_symmetry.space_group_name_H-M   'P 1'
#
loop_
_entity.id
_entity.type
_entity.pdbx_description
1 polymer ?
#
loop_
_entity_poly.entity_id
_entity_poly.type
_entity_poly.pdbx_seq_one_letter_code
_entity_poly.pdbx_strand_id
1 'polypeptide(L)'
;MASRNLTRVLNTPLMVVLARTIYSETSGTGPKELLNTTRFPTEHALEDHLLASFVPTVYRRTPVRAVSGGHGRRDDHDPDRVQYWLGYLAHHVARLEDLDQRDLAWWRIGDALRRSTRIIAVVLTCTLSVTVPLWLIALIALGLGLGDSAAGIGTVILEGALFGPAAGLAFGSVYWLMSRFGTTAFTPAHVRLRLPGVRIRARVGGRPMRTFTGRFGPVLLGGSVMGAGFALAVALEHALVKGTPLTSGTVIEGTLVNMLAFGLIFGSATALVFGLIAALETPLDIATAATPAGLLAVNRQAVGRQVLVLVPALTLTIALGGHLVTGLLRNILGPLNWTPSAGLFIGAVGGLGGAFSYALAFTAWGQWIVLTRVWLPLTGELPWNTAAFLDDAYRRGVLRQTGAVYQFRHSRLQHHLADSFRRHHRGYTPAKFTAPPPTHPAAAAHRADAARKREDGAVTQTDTP
;
A
#
# COMPACT_ATOMS: atom_id res chain seq x y z
N MET A 1 -13.66 -19.28 -45.87
CA MET A 1 -13.87 -19.14 -44.42
C MET A 1 -12.82 -18.24 -43.76
N ALA A 2 -11.53 -18.39 -44.06
CA ALA A 2 -10.44 -17.54 -43.53
C ALA A 2 -10.69 -16.03 -43.65
N SER A 3 -11.07 -15.57 -44.86
CA SER A 3 -11.36 -14.15 -45.15
C SER A 3 -12.54 -13.60 -44.35
N ARG A 4 -13.55 -14.43 -44.08
CA ARG A 4 -14.73 -14.06 -43.29
C ARG A 4 -14.38 -13.87 -41.82
N ASN A 5 -13.55 -14.76 -41.26
CA ASN A 5 -13.05 -14.62 -39.89
C ASN A 5 -12.17 -13.37 -39.75
N LEU A 6 -11.24 -13.16 -40.68
CA LEU A 6 -10.35 -11.99 -40.68
C LEU A 6 -11.12 -10.66 -40.78
N THR A 7 -12.11 -10.59 -41.67
CA THR A 7 -12.95 -9.39 -41.83
C THR A 7 -13.70 -9.06 -40.54
N ARG A 8 -14.15 -10.07 -39.81
CA ARG A 8 -14.89 -9.90 -38.56
C ARG A 8 -14.01 -9.41 -37.41
N VAL A 9 -12.80 -9.96 -37.29
CA VAL A 9 -11.79 -9.52 -36.32
C VAL A 9 -11.35 -8.07 -36.60
N LEU A 10 -11.01 -7.77 -37.85
CA LEU A 10 -10.54 -6.44 -38.27
C LEU A 10 -11.66 -5.39 -38.34
N ASN A 11 -12.89 -5.74 -37.98
CA ASN A 11 -14.00 -4.79 -37.92
C ASN A 11 -13.92 -3.88 -36.68
N THR A 12 -12.99 -4.17 -35.75
CA THR A 12 -12.72 -3.31 -34.59
C THR A 12 -11.46 -2.47 -34.82
N PRO A 13 -11.47 -1.15 -34.53
CA PRO A 13 -10.30 -0.29 -34.70
C PRO A 13 -9.06 -0.81 -33.95
N LEU A 14 -9.27 -1.46 -32.80
CA LEU A 14 -8.21 -2.10 -32.02
C LEU A 14 -7.48 -3.18 -32.83
N MET A 15 -8.21 -4.15 -33.39
CA MET A 15 -7.58 -5.28 -34.08
C MET A 15 -6.83 -4.86 -35.35
N VAL A 16 -7.31 -3.80 -36.02
CA VAL A 16 -6.59 -3.16 -37.13
C VAL A 16 -5.29 -2.55 -36.66
N VAL A 17 -5.29 -1.81 -35.55
CA VAL A 17 -4.07 -1.21 -34.98
C VAL A 17 -3.08 -2.30 -34.54
N LEU A 18 -3.53 -3.35 -33.85
CA LEU A 18 -2.69 -4.47 -33.42
C LEU A 18 -2.04 -5.17 -34.61
N ALA A 19 -2.84 -5.53 -35.62
CA ALA A 19 -2.35 -6.17 -36.83
C ALA A 19 -1.35 -5.27 -37.56
N ARG A 20 -1.66 -3.97 -37.68
CA ARG A 20 -0.72 -3.00 -38.26
C ARG A 20 0.59 -2.99 -37.49
N THR A 21 0.58 -2.80 -36.17
CA THR A 21 1.79 -2.74 -35.34
C THR A 21 2.62 -4.03 -35.46
N ILE A 22 1.99 -5.20 -35.33
CA ILE A 22 2.69 -6.49 -35.39
C ILE A 22 3.38 -6.70 -36.74
N TYR A 23 2.67 -6.47 -37.84
CA TYR A 23 3.17 -6.77 -39.18
C TYR A 23 3.95 -5.63 -39.83
N SER A 24 3.84 -4.39 -39.35
CA SER A 24 4.71 -3.29 -39.78
C SER A 24 6.08 -3.32 -39.10
N GLU A 25 6.15 -3.83 -37.88
CA GLU A 25 7.38 -3.84 -37.08
C GLU A 25 8.19 -5.14 -37.22
N THR A 26 7.54 -6.26 -37.59
CA THR A 26 8.20 -7.56 -37.77
C THR A 26 8.72 -7.73 -39.19
N SER A 27 10.01 -7.47 -39.41
CA SER A 27 10.71 -7.69 -40.68
C SER A 27 10.89 -9.20 -40.92
N GLY A 28 9.92 -9.85 -41.57
CA GLY A 28 10.05 -11.24 -42.03
C GLY A 28 8.75 -12.06 -42.03
N THR A 29 7.74 -11.67 -41.25
CA THR A 29 6.46 -12.39 -41.20
C THR A 29 5.44 -11.67 -42.08
N GLY A 30 5.04 -12.28 -43.20
CA GLY A 30 4.04 -11.69 -44.09
C GLY A 30 2.62 -11.80 -43.52
N PRO A 31 1.75 -10.79 -43.73
CA PRO A 31 0.36 -10.81 -43.23
C PRO A 31 -0.50 -11.94 -43.82
N LYS A 32 0.01 -12.65 -44.85
CA LYS A 32 -0.61 -13.85 -45.42
C LYS A 32 -0.83 -14.97 -44.41
N GLU A 33 -0.06 -15.00 -43.31
CA GLU A 33 -0.24 -15.97 -42.23
C GLU A 33 -1.63 -15.89 -41.56
N LEU A 34 -2.22 -14.70 -41.49
CA LEU A 34 -3.56 -14.50 -40.91
C LEU A 34 -4.67 -15.20 -41.71
N LEU A 35 -4.40 -15.59 -42.96
CA LEU A 35 -5.33 -16.34 -43.80
C LEU A 35 -5.19 -17.87 -43.62
N ASN A 36 -4.27 -18.33 -42.77
CA ASN A 36 -4.05 -19.75 -42.57
C ASN A 36 -5.10 -20.37 -41.64
N THR A 37 -6.05 -21.09 -42.23
CA THR A 37 -7.16 -21.74 -41.51
C THR A 37 -6.75 -22.95 -40.67
N THR A 38 -5.59 -23.55 -40.92
CA THR A 38 -5.10 -24.64 -40.06
C THR A 38 -4.52 -24.11 -38.75
N ARG A 39 -3.94 -22.90 -38.79
CA ARG A 39 -3.37 -22.22 -37.62
C ARG A 39 -4.42 -21.39 -36.86
N PHE A 40 -5.36 -20.76 -37.57
CA PHE A 40 -6.41 -19.92 -37.01
C PHE A 40 -7.80 -20.39 -37.48
N PRO A 41 -8.34 -21.45 -36.87
CA PRO A 41 -9.62 -22.03 -37.29
C PRO A 41 -10.83 -21.15 -36.95
N THR A 42 -10.72 -20.28 -35.93
CA THR A 42 -11.81 -19.43 -35.43
C THR A 42 -11.43 -17.96 -35.38
N GLU A 43 -12.45 -17.09 -35.35
CA GLU A 43 -12.30 -15.65 -35.07
C GLU A 43 -11.52 -15.42 -33.77
N HIS A 44 -11.89 -16.15 -32.71
CA HIS A 44 -11.27 -16.04 -31.39
C HIS A 44 -9.79 -16.43 -31.39
N ALA A 45 -9.40 -17.49 -32.12
CA ALA A 45 -7.99 -17.89 -32.23
C ALA A 45 -7.12 -16.81 -32.91
N LEU A 46 -7.73 -16.04 -33.82
CA LEU A 46 -7.08 -14.97 -34.56
C LEU A 46 -6.99 -13.70 -33.69
N GLU A 47 -8.05 -13.37 -32.94
CA GLU A 47 -8.02 -12.31 -31.92
C GLU A 47 -6.98 -12.59 -30.83
N ASP A 48 -6.96 -13.80 -30.27
CA ASP A 48 -6.01 -14.20 -29.24
C ASP A 48 -4.57 -14.13 -29.73
N HIS A 49 -4.31 -14.52 -30.98
CA HIS A 49 -2.98 -14.41 -31.58
C HIS A 49 -2.51 -12.95 -31.68
N LEU A 50 -3.38 -12.04 -32.15
CA LEU A 50 -3.05 -10.61 -32.25
C LEU A 50 -2.82 -9.99 -30.87
N LEU A 51 -3.63 -10.34 -29.87
CA LEU A 51 -3.48 -9.83 -28.52
C LEU A 51 -2.22 -10.38 -27.82
N ALA A 52 -1.95 -11.68 -27.96
CA ALA A 52 -0.78 -12.33 -27.37
C ALA A 52 0.53 -11.85 -27.99
N SER A 53 0.54 -11.56 -29.30
CA SER A 53 1.74 -11.17 -30.03
C SER A 53 2.08 -9.68 -29.88
N PHE A 54 1.12 -8.84 -29.46
CA PHE A 54 1.32 -7.39 -29.39
C PHE A 54 2.43 -6.97 -28.41
N VAL A 55 2.36 -7.41 -27.15
CA VAL A 55 3.34 -7.01 -26.12
C VAL A 55 4.76 -7.48 -26.48
N PRO A 56 4.99 -8.76 -26.83
CA PRO A 56 6.31 -9.22 -27.24
C PRO A 56 6.88 -8.45 -28.43
N THR A 57 6.05 -8.11 -29.44
CA THR A 57 6.53 -7.38 -30.63
C THR A 57 6.98 -5.97 -30.28
N VAL A 58 6.18 -5.22 -29.52
CA VAL A 58 6.51 -3.83 -29.14
C VAL A 58 7.73 -3.75 -28.22
N TYR A 59 8.00 -4.79 -27.43
CA TYR A 59 9.17 -4.84 -26.54
C TYR A 59 10.45 -5.39 -27.18
N ARG A 60 10.36 -6.27 -28.20
CA ARG A 60 11.56 -6.87 -28.84
C ARG A 60 12.43 -5.90 -29.63
N ARG A 61 11.89 -4.81 -30.20
CA ARG A 61 12.65 -4.02 -31.19
C ARG A 61 12.45 -2.50 -31.19
N THR A 62 11.72 -1.90 -30.25
CA THR A 62 11.73 -0.43 -30.09
C THR A 62 12.77 -0.01 -29.05
N PRO A 63 14.03 0.31 -29.43
CA PRO A 63 14.89 1.11 -28.57
C PRO A 63 14.25 2.49 -28.50
N VAL A 64 13.72 2.85 -27.33
CA VAL A 64 13.32 4.24 -27.08
C VAL A 64 14.57 5.09 -27.28
N ARG A 65 14.61 5.91 -28.33
CA ARG A 65 15.65 6.92 -28.52
C ARG A 65 15.60 7.85 -27.31
N ALA A 66 16.51 7.65 -26.36
CA ALA A 66 16.74 8.58 -25.28
C ALA A 66 17.32 9.87 -25.88
N VAL A 67 16.45 10.83 -26.19
CA VAL A 67 16.87 12.22 -26.39
C VAL A 67 17.14 12.77 -24.99
N SER A 68 18.33 12.50 -24.45
CA SER A 68 19.05 13.21 -23.38
C SER A 68 20.06 12.28 -22.68
N GLY A 69 21.28 12.22 -23.21
CA GLY A 69 22.54 12.37 -22.46
C GLY A 69 22.83 11.63 -21.15
N GLY A 70 22.20 10.49 -20.83
CA GLY A 70 22.53 9.70 -19.65
C GLY A 70 22.84 8.25 -19.98
N HIS A 71 24.03 7.76 -19.60
CA HIS A 71 24.44 6.35 -19.68
C HIS A 71 23.65 5.48 -18.68
N GLY A 72 22.32 5.41 -18.85
CA GLY A 72 21.43 4.58 -18.07
C GLY A 72 21.39 3.16 -18.64
N ARG A 73 21.84 2.20 -17.82
CA ARG A 73 21.79 0.75 -18.02
C ARG A 73 20.50 0.35 -18.74
N ARG A 74 20.65 -0.19 -19.95
CA ARG A 74 19.56 -0.72 -20.79
C ARG A 74 18.98 -1.92 -20.06
N ASP A 75 17.83 -1.77 -19.40
CA ASP A 75 17.07 -2.92 -18.94
C ASP A 75 16.36 -3.52 -20.16
N ASP A 76 17.09 -4.39 -20.85
CA ASP A 76 16.57 -5.35 -21.83
C ASP A 76 15.66 -6.32 -21.09
N HIS A 77 14.46 -5.85 -20.79
CA HIS A 77 13.46 -6.65 -20.11
C HIS A 77 13.01 -7.72 -21.08
N ASP A 78 13.32 -8.97 -20.75
CA ASP A 78 12.79 -10.15 -21.42
C ASP A 78 11.29 -9.97 -21.67
N PRO A 79 10.82 -10.01 -22.94
CA PRO A 79 9.42 -9.73 -23.29
C PRO A 79 8.43 -10.60 -22.52
N ASP A 80 8.83 -11.81 -22.14
CA ASP A 80 8.00 -12.73 -21.35
C ASP A 80 7.78 -12.20 -19.93
N ARG A 81 8.80 -11.59 -19.32
CA ARG A 81 8.69 -10.92 -18.00
C ARG A 81 7.82 -9.67 -18.07
N VAL A 82 7.93 -8.90 -19.14
CA VAL A 82 7.09 -7.72 -19.35
C VAL A 82 5.63 -8.11 -19.48
N GLN A 83 5.33 -9.16 -20.25
CA GLN A 83 3.99 -9.69 -20.39
C GLN A 83 3.44 -10.18 -19.05
N TYR A 84 4.27 -10.83 -18.23
CA TYR A 84 3.92 -11.23 -16.88
C TYR A 84 3.57 -10.03 -15.99
N TRP A 85 4.40 -8.99 -15.92
CA TRP A 85 4.13 -7.81 -15.10
C TRP A 85 2.93 -6.99 -15.57
N LEU A 86 2.74 -6.85 -16.89
CA LEU A 86 1.53 -6.23 -17.44
C LEU A 86 0.30 -7.07 -17.15
N GLY A 87 0.43 -8.40 -17.18
CA GLY A 87 -0.58 -9.35 -16.74
C GLY A 87 -0.97 -9.17 -15.27
N TYR A 88 0.02 -9.03 -14.38
CA TYR A 88 -0.20 -8.74 -12.96
C TYR A 88 -1.00 -7.44 -12.75
N LEU A 89 -0.57 -6.36 -13.41
CA LEU A 89 -1.24 -5.06 -13.33
C LEU A 89 -2.65 -5.12 -13.93
N ALA A 90 -2.84 -5.80 -15.06
CA ALA A 90 -4.15 -5.96 -15.69
C ALA A 90 -5.11 -6.78 -14.82
N HIS A 91 -4.60 -7.85 -14.19
CA HIS A 91 -5.37 -8.65 -13.23
C HIS A 91 -5.78 -7.82 -12.00
N HIS A 92 -4.88 -6.98 -11.49
CA HIS A 92 -5.17 -6.07 -10.39
C HIS A 92 -6.25 -5.04 -10.76
N VAL A 93 -6.14 -4.39 -11.92
CA VAL A 93 -7.15 -3.43 -12.38
C VAL A 93 -8.49 -4.13 -12.61
N ALA A 94 -8.53 -5.32 -13.21
CA ALA A 94 -9.77 -6.07 -13.40
C ALA A 94 -10.50 -6.38 -12.08
N ARG A 95 -9.75 -6.66 -11.00
CA ARG A 95 -10.33 -6.83 -9.65
C ARG A 95 -10.90 -5.54 -9.07
N LEU A 96 -10.40 -4.38 -9.51
CA LEU A 96 -10.89 -3.05 -9.12
C LEU A 96 -12.03 -2.56 -10.04
N GLU A 97 -12.18 -3.11 -11.25
CA GLU A 97 -13.31 -2.81 -12.15
C GLU A 97 -14.64 -3.29 -11.57
N ASP A 98 -14.65 -4.39 -10.81
CA ASP A 98 -15.82 -4.81 -10.02
C ASP A 98 -16.28 -3.72 -9.01
N LEU A 99 -15.41 -2.74 -8.72
CA LEU A 99 -15.65 -1.58 -7.88
C LEU A 99 -15.79 -0.27 -8.69
N ASP A 100 -16.12 -0.36 -9.98
CA ASP A 100 -16.31 0.75 -10.94
C ASP A 100 -15.05 1.61 -11.20
N GLN A 101 -13.85 1.04 -11.00
CA GLN A 101 -12.61 1.81 -11.09
C GLN A 101 -11.61 1.22 -12.09
N ARG A 102 -11.45 1.90 -13.24
CA ARG A 102 -10.56 1.50 -14.34
C ARG A 102 -9.15 2.12 -14.29
N ASP A 103 -8.86 2.86 -13.23
CA ASP A 103 -7.68 3.70 -13.12
C ASP A 103 -6.53 2.99 -12.38
N LEU A 104 -5.40 2.85 -13.06
CA LEU A 104 -4.14 2.44 -12.46
C LEU A 104 -3.46 3.65 -11.79
N ALA A 105 -3.87 3.93 -10.56
CA ALA A 105 -3.24 4.93 -9.70
C ALA A 105 -2.00 4.35 -9.01
N TRP A 106 -0.86 5.05 -9.08
CA TRP A 106 0.40 4.54 -8.55
C TRP A 106 0.33 4.25 -7.04
N TRP A 107 -0.37 5.08 -6.26
CA TRP A 107 -0.55 4.88 -4.81
C TRP A 107 -1.45 3.69 -4.45
N ARG A 108 -2.18 3.12 -5.42
CA ARG A 108 -3.08 1.97 -5.23
C ARG A 108 -2.55 0.66 -5.78
N ILE A 109 -1.36 0.66 -6.38
CA ILE A 109 -0.73 -0.58 -6.85
C ILE A 109 -0.47 -1.51 -5.65
N GLY A 110 -0.08 -0.96 -4.50
CA GLY A 110 0.10 -1.72 -3.26
C GLY A 110 -1.19 -2.35 -2.70
N ASP A 111 -2.39 -1.89 -3.10
CA ASP A 111 -3.65 -2.48 -2.64
C ASP A 111 -3.92 -3.88 -3.21
N ALA A 112 -3.16 -4.28 -4.24
CA ALA A 112 -3.21 -5.64 -4.79
C ALA A 112 -2.86 -6.70 -3.74
N LEU A 113 -2.02 -6.32 -2.76
CA LEU A 113 -1.52 -7.22 -1.72
C LEU A 113 -2.61 -7.56 -0.69
N ARG A 114 -2.55 -8.81 -0.19
CA ARG A 114 -3.39 -9.26 0.92
C ARG A 114 -3.20 -8.34 2.13
N ARG A 115 -4.26 -8.12 2.91
CA ARG A 115 -4.22 -7.27 4.10
C ARG A 115 -3.12 -7.70 5.08
N SER A 116 -2.96 -9.02 5.29
CA SER A 116 -1.89 -9.59 6.12
C SER A 116 -0.50 -9.22 5.61
N THR A 117 -0.24 -9.33 4.32
CA THR A 117 1.03 -8.95 3.69
C THR A 117 1.34 -7.47 3.91
N ARG A 118 0.35 -6.58 3.77
CA ARG A 118 0.52 -5.15 4.03
C ARG A 118 0.86 -4.87 5.50
N ILE A 119 0.17 -5.53 6.43
CA ILE A 119 0.46 -5.39 7.86
C ILE A 119 1.88 -5.87 8.18
N ILE A 120 2.29 -7.03 7.64
CA ILE A 120 3.65 -7.55 7.85
C ILE A 120 4.70 -6.59 7.28
N ALA A 121 4.48 -6.06 6.08
CA ALA A 121 5.38 -5.08 5.47
C ALA A 121 5.49 -3.80 6.32
N VAL A 122 4.37 -3.32 6.87
CA VAL A 122 4.35 -2.17 7.79
C VAL A 122 5.10 -2.49 9.08
N VAL A 123 4.83 -3.64 9.73
CA VAL A 123 5.51 -4.06 10.96
C VAL A 123 7.03 -4.11 10.73
N LEU A 124 7.49 -4.79 9.68
CA LEU A 124 8.92 -4.88 9.35
C LEU A 124 9.55 -3.52 9.07
N THR A 125 8.85 -2.67 8.31
CA THR A 125 9.34 -1.33 7.97
C THR A 125 9.46 -0.45 9.22
N CYS A 126 8.46 -0.49 10.10
CA CYS A 126 8.46 0.27 11.35
C CYS A 126 9.50 -0.26 12.34
N THR A 127 9.69 -1.58 12.44
CA THR A 127 10.79 -2.19 13.20
C THR A 127 12.13 -1.63 12.75
N LEU A 128 12.43 -1.69 11.45
CA LEU A 128 13.69 -1.17 10.90
C LEU A 128 13.82 0.35 11.08
N SER A 129 12.71 1.08 10.93
CA SER A 129 12.70 2.54 11.11
C SER A 129 13.06 2.98 12.52
N VAL A 130 12.85 2.13 13.54
CA VAL A 130 13.23 2.42 14.94
C VAL A 130 14.57 1.80 15.30
N THR A 131 14.83 0.55 14.92
CA THR A 131 16.08 -0.17 15.22
C THR A 131 17.29 0.53 14.62
N VAL A 132 17.21 1.01 13.37
CA VAL A 132 18.37 1.61 12.69
C VAL A 132 18.80 2.92 13.36
N PRO A 133 17.90 3.90 13.63
CA PRO A 133 18.28 5.09 14.40
C PRO A 133 18.78 4.76 15.81
N LEU A 134 18.19 3.77 16.48
CA LEU A 134 18.65 3.34 17.81
C LEU A 134 20.12 2.89 17.75
N TRP A 135 20.44 1.95 16.86
CA TRP A 135 21.82 1.48 16.69
C TRP A 135 22.75 2.60 16.26
N LEU A 136 22.34 3.45 15.33
CA LEU A 136 23.17 4.57 14.85
C LEU A 136 23.51 5.53 16.00
N ILE A 137 22.51 5.99 16.74
CA ILE A 137 22.71 6.95 17.84
C ILE A 137 23.52 6.31 18.97
N ALA A 138 23.20 5.06 19.35
CA ALA A 138 23.90 4.34 20.41
C ALA A 138 25.37 4.06 20.05
N LEU A 139 25.66 3.63 18.82
CA LEU A 139 27.04 3.42 18.36
C LEU A 139 27.84 4.73 18.28
N ILE A 140 27.21 5.83 17.84
CA ILE A 140 27.84 7.15 17.85
C ILE A 140 28.13 7.60 19.28
N ALA A 141 27.18 7.44 20.21
CA ALA A 141 27.37 7.79 21.61
C ALA A 141 28.48 6.97 22.27
N LEU A 142 28.57 5.67 21.96
CA LEU A 142 29.64 4.78 22.41
C LEU A 142 31.00 5.22 21.86
N GLY A 143 31.08 5.54 20.56
CA GLY A 143 32.31 6.02 19.91
C GLY A 143 32.80 7.39 20.42
N LEU A 144 31.89 8.22 20.92
CA LEU A 144 32.19 9.53 21.52
C LEU A 144 32.46 9.47 23.03
N GLY A 145 32.36 8.29 23.66
CA GLY A 145 32.51 8.14 25.12
C GLY A 145 31.39 8.80 25.94
N LEU A 146 30.24 9.08 25.32
CA LEU A 146 29.05 9.63 25.97
C LEU A 146 28.08 8.55 26.49
N GLY A 147 28.31 7.29 26.11
CA GLY A 147 27.53 6.13 26.54
C GLY A 147 28.03 5.50 27.84
N ASP A 148 27.26 4.57 28.37
CA ASP A 148 27.67 3.77 29.52
C ASP A 148 28.93 2.98 29.15
N SER A 149 30.05 3.23 29.83
CA SER A 149 31.35 2.60 29.50
C SER A 149 31.33 1.08 29.71
N ALA A 150 30.34 0.57 30.45
CA ALA A 150 30.09 -0.86 30.63
C ALA A 150 29.30 -1.49 29.46
N ALA A 151 28.67 -0.70 28.60
CA ALA A 151 27.86 -1.19 27.49
C ALA A 151 28.73 -1.56 26.28
N GLY A 152 29.02 -2.86 26.12
CA GLY A 152 29.69 -3.38 24.93
C GLY A 152 28.79 -3.34 23.68
N ILE A 153 29.37 -3.45 22.48
CA ILE A 153 28.62 -3.48 21.20
C ILE A 153 27.46 -4.49 21.20
N GLY A 154 27.62 -5.63 21.89
CA GLY A 154 26.58 -6.64 22.03
C GLY A 154 25.30 -6.13 22.71
N THR A 155 25.42 -5.24 23.70
CA THR A 155 24.27 -4.62 24.39
C THR A 155 23.49 -3.70 23.46
N VAL A 156 24.20 -2.86 22.68
CA VAL A 156 23.58 -1.97 21.68
C VAL A 156 22.81 -2.76 20.62
N ILE A 157 23.39 -3.87 20.14
CA ILE A 157 22.71 -4.74 19.16
C ILE A 157 21.46 -5.35 19.79
N LEU A 158 21.56 -5.87 21.02
CA LEU A 158 20.46 -6.48 21.76
C LEU A 158 19.32 -5.49 21.97
N GLU A 159 19.62 -4.27 22.43
CA GLU A 159 18.62 -3.21 22.64
C GLU A 159 17.80 -2.97 21.36
N GLY A 160 18.45 -2.70 20.23
CA GLY A 160 17.71 -2.45 18.98
C GLY A 160 16.94 -3.67 18.47
N ALA A 161 17.41 -4.88 18.76
CA ALA A 161 16.69 -6.12 18.44
C ALA A 161 15.45 -6.34 19.33
N LEU A 162 15.44 -5.82 20.56
CA LEU A 162 14.31 -5.89 21.48
C LEU A 162 13.29 -4.75 21.25
N PHE A 163 13.77 -3.51 21.12
CA PHE A 163 12.90 -2.33 21.01
C PHE A 163 12.26 -2.17 19.63
N GLY A 164 12.94 -2.57 18.56
CA GLY A 164 12.42 -2.48 17.20
C GLY A 164 11.09 -3.21 16.99
N PRO A 165 11.02 -4.53 17.26
CA PRO A 165 9.80 -5.31 17.10
C PRO A 165 8.63 -4.78 17.91
N ALA A 166 8.88 -4.27 19.13
CA ALA A 166 7.86 -3.61 19.95
C ALA A 166 7.23 -2.40 19.22
N ALA A 167 8.06 -1.54 18.63
CA ALA A 167 7.57 -0.44 17.82
C ALA A 167 6.86 -0.91 16.54
N GLY A 168 7.41 -1.91 15.85
CA GLY A 168 6.78 -2.51 14.67
C GLY A 168 5.38 -3.03 14.96
N LEU A 169 5.19 -3.76 16.07
CA LEU A 169 3.89 -4.25 16.52
C LEU A 169 2.94 -3.12 16.92
N ALA A 170 3.44 -2.05 17.56
CA ALA A 170 2.63 -0.88 17.89
C ALA A 170 2.07 -0.20 16.63
N PHE A 171 2.93 0.15 15.66
CA PHE A 171 2.49 0.75 14.40
C PHE A 171 1.64 -0.22 13.56
N GLY A 172 1.98 -1.51 13.55
CA GLY A 172 1.21 -2.56 12.89
C GLY A 172 -0.20 -2.72 13.45
N SER A 173 -0.36 -2.59 14.78
CA SER A 173 -1.67 -2.64 15.46
C SER A 173 -2.54 -1.47 15.06
N VAL A 174 -1.96 -0.25 15.02
CA VAL A 174 -2.66 0.95 14.53
C VAL A 174 -3.06 0.79 13.07
N TYR A 175 -2.16 0.33 12.21
CA TYR A 175 -2.42 0.10 10.80
C TYR A 175 -3.51 -0.97 10.57
N TRP A 176 -3.46 -2.08 11.31
CA TRP A 176 -4.49 -3.13 11.27
C TRP A 176 -5.86 -2.57 11.63
N LEU A 177 -5.95 -1.80 12.72
CA LEU A 177 -7.19 -1.19 13.17
C LEU A 177 -7.75 -0.22 12.11
N MET A 178 -6.90 0.64 11.55
CA MET A 178 -7.27 1.56 10.46
C MET A 178 -7.74 0.82 9.20
N SER A 179 -7.13 -0.34 8.89
CA SER A 179 -7.51 -1.18 7.75
C SER A 179 -8.85 -1.89 7.93
N ARG A 180 -9.23 -2.17 9.18
CA ARG A 180 -10.51 -2.80 9.51
C ARG A 180 -11.69 -1.85 9.37
N PHE A 181 -11.49 -0.56 9.68
CA PHE A 181 -12.53 0.47 9.62
C PHE A 181 -12.59 1.24 8.29
N GLY A 182 -11.88 0.78 7.25
CA GLY A 182 -12.01 1.31 5.88
C GLY A 182 -11.28 2.63 5.61
N THR A 183 -10.46 3.12 6.55
CA THR A 183 -9.70 4.38 6.44
C THR A 183 -8.42 4.30 5.61
N THR A 184 -8.10 3.17 4.97
CA THR A 184 -6.79 2.91 4.33
C THR A 184 -6.65 3.40 2.90
N ALA A 185 -7.63 4.09 2.34
CA ALA A 185 -7.39 4.84 1.12
C ALA A 185 -6.51 6.06 1.49
N PHE A 186 -5.21 5.83 1.68
CA PHE A 186 -4.20 6.88 1.79
C PHE A 186 -4.09 7.52 0.41
N THR A 187 -5.07 8.34 0.07
CA THR A 187 -5.04 9.19 -1.11
C THR A 187 -3.93 10.22 -0.91
N PRO A 188 -3.21 10.62 -1.98
CA PRO A 188 -2.14 11.61 -1.90
C PRO A 188 -2.56 12.83 -1.09
N ALA A 189 -1.93 13.03 0.07
CA ALA A 189 -2.19 14.16 0.94
C ALA A 189 -1.48 15.40 0.37
N HIS A 190 -2.25 16.46 0.10
CA HIS A 190 -1.73 17.73 -0.41
C HIS A 190 -1.51 18.69 0.76
N VAL A 191 -0.33 18.69 1.36
CA VAL A 191 -0.02 19.55 2.53
C VAL A 191 0.92 20.68 2.13
N ARG A 192 0.45 21.92 2.19
CA ARG A 192 1.30 23.12 2.36
C ARG A 192 1.24 23.54 3.82
N LEU A 193 2.37 23.48 4.52
CA LEU A 193 2.54 24.19 5.79
C LEU A 193 2.59 25.69 5.48
N ARG A 194 1.58 26.45 5.92
CA ARG A 194 1.62 27.92 5.87
C ARG A 194 2.50 28.43 7.02
N LEU A 195 3.52 29.24 6.70
CA LEU A 195 4.12 30.16 7.67
C LEU A 195 3.12 31.29 7.99
N PRO A 196 3.11 31.82 9.23
CA PRO A 196 2.07 32.76 9.68
C PRO A 196 2.30 34.15 9.11
N GLY A 197 1.43 34.57 8.20
CA GLY A 197 1.39 35.96 7.74
C GLY A 197 0.66 36.13 6.42
N VAL A 198 -0.67 36.12 6.43
CA VAL A 198 -1.59 36.90 5.57
C VAL A 198 -3.01 36.51 6.00
N ARG A 199 -3.73 37.47 6.60
CA ARG A 199 -5.12 37.33 7.07
C ARG A 199 -6.06 37.36 5.87
N ILE A 200 -6.70 36.22 5.55
CA ILE A 200 -7.91 36.20 4.73
C ILE A 200 -8.94 35.35 5.47
N ARG A 201 -10.05 36.00 5.84
CA ARG A 201 -11.21 35.45 6.54
C ARG A 201 -11.88 34.42 5.61
N ALA A 202 -11.74 33.13 5.89
CA ALA A 202 -12.54 32.08 5.28
C ALA A 202 -13.20 31.25 6.39
N ARG A 203 -14.53 31.09 6.29
CA ARG A 203 -15.41 30.40 7.24
C ARG A 203 -14.85 29.02 7.64
N VAL A 204 -14.60 28.86 8.94
CA VAL A 204 -14.36 27.57 9.58
C VAL A 204 -15.67 26.77 9.54
N GLY A 205 -15.83 25.91 8.53
CA GLY A 205 -16.86 24.87 8.49
C GLY A 205 -16.51 23.76 9.48
N GLY A 206 -17.29 23.63 10.55
CA GLY A 206 -16.99 22.75 11.67
C GLY A 206 -16.97 21.26 11.32
N ARG A 207 -15.76 20.68 11.20
CA ARG A 207 -15.49 19.23 11.35
C ARG A 207 -14.12 18.83 11.97
N PRO A 208 -13.37 19.64 12.75
CA PRO A 208 -12.10 19.17 13.34
C PRO A 208 -12.31 18.19 14.52
N MET A 209 -13.32 18.41 15.37
CA MET A 209 -13.50 17.69 16.64
C MET A 209 -13.88 16.20 16.49
N ARG A 210 -14.68 15.85 15.47
CA ARG A 210 -15.15 14.46 15.24
C ARG A 210 -14.05 13.58 14.65
N THR A 211 -13.16 14.17 13.86
CA THR A 211 -11.96 13.51 13.32
C THR A 211 -10.91 13.30 14.42
N PHE A 212 -10.84 14.21 15.39
CA PHE A 212 -9.96 14.14 16.57
C PHE A 212 -10.34 13.00 17.51
N THR A 213 -11.62 12.89 17.90
CA THR A 213 -12.11 11.81 18.80
C THR A 213 -12.03 10.42 18.15
N GLY A 214 -12.26 10.31 16.84
CA GLY A 214 -12.14 9.03 16.11
C GLY A 214 -10.69 8.52 15.95
N ARG A 215 -9.69 9.41 15.98
CA ARG A 215 -8.26 9.05 15.83
C ARG A 215 -7.54 8.87 17.15
N PHE A 216 -8.08 9.39 18.25
CA PHE A 216 -7.48 9.30 19.58
C PHE A 216 -7.39 7.86 20.08
N GLY A 217 -8.44 7.05 19.89
CA GLY A 217 -8.49 5.64 20.31
C GLY A 217 -7.36 4.79 19.70
N PRO A 218 -7.20 4.77 18.36
CA PRO A 218 -6.09 4.07 17.71
C PRO A 218 -4.71 4.55 18.17
N VAL A 219 -4.53 5.86 18.35
CA VAL A 219 -3.24 6.44 18.79
C VAL A 219 -2.90 6.03 20.22
N LEU A 220 -3.87 6.05 21.14
CA LEU A 220 -3.69 5.63 22.52
C LEU A 220 -3.40 4.13 22.62
N LEU A 221 -4.08 3.31 21.80
CA LEU A 221 -3.78 1.88 21.68
C LEU A 221 -2.34 1.67 21.19
N GLY A 222 -1.92 2.37 20.13
CA GLY A 222 -0.55 2.31 19.62
C GLY A 222 0.48 2.69 20.69
N GLY A 223 0.25 3.78 21.42
CA GLY A 223 1.10 4.20 22.54
C GLY A 223 1.16 3.16 23.66
N SER A 224 0.03 2.54 24.01
CA SER A 224 -0.04 1.49 25.03
C SER A 224 0.71 0.23 24.61
N VAL A 225 0.56 -0.21 23.35
CA VAL A 225 1.30 -1.36 22.80
C VAL A 225 2.80 -1.06 22.76
N MET A 226 3.18 0.16 22.37
CA MET A 226 4.58 0.60 22.37
C MET A 226 5.14 0.64 23.80
N GLY A 227 4.39 1.18 24.76
CA GLY A 227 4.79 1.22 26.16
C GLY A 227 4.93 -0.16 26.79
N ALA A 228 3.99 -1.06 26.52
CA ALA A 228 4.06 -2.45 26.98
C ALA A 228 5.26 -3.19 26.38
N GLY A 229 5.47 -3.06 25.07
CA GLY A 229 6.62 -3.67 24.39
C GLY A 229 7.96 -3.10 24.86
N PHE A 230 8.05 -1.79 25.09
CA PHE A 230 9.25 -1.14 25.63
C PHE A 230 9.55 -1.60 27.06
N ALA A 231 8.54 -1.68 27.93
CA ALA A 231 8.71 -2.18 29.30
C ALA A 231 9.16 -3.65 29.33
N LEU A 232 8.58 -4.49 28.47
CA LEU A 232 9.00 -5.89 28.33
C LEU A 232 10.44 -6.01 27.79
N ALA A 233 10.82 -5.16 26.83
CA ALA A 233 12.18 -5.10 26.32
C ALA A 233 13.17 -4.75 27.44
N VAL A 234 12.87 -3.73 28.25
CA VAL A 234 13.68 -3.35 29.42
C VAL A 234 13.77 -4.49 30.44
N ALA A 235 12.66 -5.19 30.72
CA ALA A 235 12.66 -6.31 31.66
C ALA A 235 13.53 -7.48 31.15
N LEU A 236 13.43 -7.78 29.85
CA LEU A 236 14.20 -8.84 29.22
C LEU A 236 15.69 -8.50 29.12
N GLU A 237 16.02 -7.24 28.83
CA GLU A 237 17.39 -6.73 28.86
C GLU A 237 17.99 -6.88 30.27
N HIS A 238 17.28 -6.48 31.32
CA HIS A 238 17.71 -6.69 32.69
C HIS A 238 17.96 -8.17 33.01
N ALA A 239 17.08 -9.06 32.56
CA ALA A 239 17.25 -10.49 32.75
C ALA A 239 18.46 -11.07 32.01
N LEU A 240 18.71 -10.63 30.78
CA LEU A 240 19.80 -11.13 29.94
C LEU A 240 21.16 -10.53 30.30
N VAL A 241 21.22 -9.24 30.66
CA VAL A 241 22.47 -8.51 30.91
C VAL A 241 22.85 -8.54 32.39
N LYS A 242 21.89 -8.34 33.29
CA LYS A 242 22.13 -8.28 34.74
C LYS A 242 21.80 -9.59 35.46
N GLY A 243 21.28 -10.59 34.76
CA GLY A 243 20.96 -11.91 35.31
C GLY A 243 19.77 -11.93 36.30
N THR A 244 18.96 -10.86 36.32
CA THR A 244 17.84 -10.75 37.26
C THR A 244 16.64 -11.59 36.80
N PRO A 245 16.07 -12.49 37.63
CA PRO A 245 14.96 -13.32 37.22
C PRO A 245 13.69 -12.49 36.97
N LEU A 246 13.03 -12.75 35.83
CA LEU A 246 11.78 -12.10 35.42
C LEU A 246 10.61 -12.36 36.39
N THR A 247 10.70 -13.43 37.19
CA THR A 247 9.68 -13.83 38.17
C THR A 247 9.79 -13.08 39.49
N SER A 248 10.80 -12.24 39.68
CA SER A 248 10.93 -11.45 40.90
C SER A 248 9.82 -10.38 40.96
N GLY A 249 9.19 -10.26 42.14
CA GLY A 249 8.07 -9.32 42.34
C GLY A 249 8.45 -7.87 42.01
N THR A 250 9.69 -7.47 42.31
CA THR A 250 10.22 -6.13 42.02
C THR A 250 10.36 -5.87 40.51
N VAL A 251 10.77 -6.86 39.72
CA VAL A 251 10.84 -6.73 38.25
C VAL A 251 9.44 -6.69 37.65
N ILE A 252 8.50 -7.50 38.14
CA ILE A 252 7.11 -7.49 37.68
C ILE A 252 6.48 -6.12 37.96
N GLU A 253 6.59 -5.63 39.19
CA GLU A 253 6.07 -4.32 39.60
C GLU A 253 6.70 -3.19 38.76
N GLY A 254 8.04 -3.17 38.64
CA GLY A 254 8.75 -2.20 37.82
C GLY A 254 8.35 -2.27 36.34
N THR A 255 8.10 -3.46 35.82
CA THR A 255 7.62 -3.64 34.44
C THR A 255 6.24 -3.04 34.28
N LEU A 256 5.29 -3.32 35.18
CA LEU A 256 3.93 -2.77 35.13
C LEU A 256 3.94 -1.23 35.22
N VAL A 257 4.75 -0.67 36.12
CA VAL A 257 4.94 0.78 36.23
C VAL A 257 5.51 1.36 34.92
N ASN A 258 6.52 0.70 34.34
CA ASN A 258 7.09 1.10 33.05
C ASN A 258 6.06 1.01 31.90
N MET A 259 5.21 -0.03 31.87
CA MET A 259 4.15 -0.14 30.85
C MET A 259 3.24 1.09 30.89
N LEU A 260 2.83 1.50 32.09
CA LEU A 260 1.99 2.68 32.29
C LEU A 260 2.72 3.98 31.93
N ALA A 261 3.93 4.17 32.45
CA ALA A 261 4.72 5.38 32.23
C ALA A 261 5.06 5.56 30.75
N PHE A 262 5.64 4.55 30.09
CA PHE A 262 5.96 4.62 28.66
C PHE A 262 4.70 4.70 27.80
N GLY A 263 3.63 3.98 28.18
CA GLY A 263 2.35 4.06 27.48
C GLY A 263 1.78 5.48 27.49
N LEU A 264 1.85 6.17 28.63
CA LEU A 264 1.42 7.55 28.77
C LEU A 264 2.34 8.52 28.01
N ILE A 265 3.66 8.32 28.07
CA ILE A 265 4.64 9.16 27.35
C ILE A 265 4.44 9.05 25.84
N PHE A 266 4.48 7.84 25.27
CA PHE A 266 4.35 7.65 23.83
C PHE A 266 2.94 7.95 23.34
N GLY A 267 1.91 7.56 24.10
CA GLY A 267 0.52 7.85 23.77
C GLY A 267 0.22 9.35 23.74
N SER A 268 0.60 10.09 24.79
CA SER A 268 0.38 11.54 24.86
C SER A 268 1.22 12.31 23.85
N ALA A 269 2.49 11.93 23.65
CA ALA A 269 3.36 12.60 22.68
C ALA A 269 2.84 12.43 21.25
N THR A 270 2.44 11.21 20.88
CA THR A 270 1.86 10.93 19.57
C THR A 270 0.53 11.67 19.40
N ALA A 271 -0.36 11.63 20.40
CA ALA A 271 -1.64 12.32 20.34
C ALA A 271 -1.49 13.85 20.23
N LEU A 272 -0.54 14.44 20.95
CA LEU A 272 -0.28 15.88 20.90
C LEU A 272 0.28 16.30 19.54
N VAL A 273 1.32 15.64 19.06
CA VAL A 273 1.99 16.01 17.80
C VAL A 273 1.07 15.80 16.61
N PHE A 274 0.43 14.64 16.49
CA PHE A 274 -0.50 14.38 15.38
C PHE A 274 -1.80 15.17 15.51
N GLY A 275 -2.26 15.46 16.73
CA GLY A 275 -3.38 16.36 16.98
C GLY A 275 -3.10 17.79 16.50
N LEU A 276 -1.91 18.32 16.80
CA LEU A 276 -1.48 19.64 16.35
C LEU A 276 -1.33 19.69 14.82
N ILE A 277 -0.72 18.67 14.22
CA ILE A 277 -0.59 18.59 12.76
C ILE A 277 -1.97 18.53 12.10
N ALA A 278 -2.89 17.70 12.60
CA ALA A 278 -4.24 17.62 12.06
C ALA A 278 -5.02 18.95 12.20
N ALA A 279 -4.73 19.74 13.24
CA ALA A 279 -5.32 21.08 13.41
C ALA A 279 -4.73 22.11 12.43
N LEU A 280 -3.48 21.92 12.00
CA LEU A 280 -2.76 22.80 11.08
C LEU A 280 -2.89 22.38 9.60
N GLU A 281 -3.31 21.15 9.32
CA GLU A 281 -3.52 20.65 7.96
C GLU A 281 -4.82 21.19 7.34
N THR A 282 -4.71 21.98 6.27
CA THR A 282 -5.84 22.33 5.40
C THR A 282 -5.79 21.50 4.12
N PRO A 283 -6.89 20.84 3.70
CA PRO A 283 -6.92 20.08 2.46
C PRO A 283 -6.76 21.01 1.26
N LEU A 284 -5.85 20.69 0.34
CA LEU A 284 -5.69 21.40 -0.93
C LEU A 284 -6.19 20.55 -2.11
N ASP A 285 -6.82 21.23 -3.04
CA ASP A 285 -7.50 20.70 -4.22
C ASP A 285 -6.54 20.02 -5.22
N ILE A 286 -7.01 18.90 -5.78
CA ILE A 286 -6.26 17.93 -6.60
C ILE A 286 -5.99 18.43 -8.03
N ALA A 287 -6.30 19.69 -8.36
CA ALA A 287 -6.49 20.13 -9.74
C ALA A 287 -5.22 20.57 -10.52
N THR A 288 -4.01 20.52 -9.95
CA THR A 288 -2.82 21.11 -10.62
C THR A 288 -1.75 20.13 -11.12
N ALA A 289 -1.82 18.84 -10.80
CA ALA A 289 -0.81 17.87 -11.29
C ALA A 289 -1.29 17.18 -12.58
N ALA A 290 -0.77 17.64 -13.73
CA ALA A 290 -1.09 17.06 -15.04
C ALA A 290 -0.45 15.67 -15.29
N THR A 291 0.53 15.25 -14.46
CA THR A 291 1.28 13.99 -14.68
C THR A 291 1.47 13.13 -13.42
N PRO A 292 1.48 11.78 -13.54
CA PRO A 292 1.73 10.86 -12.43
C PRO A 292 3.09 11.08 -11.75
N ALA A 293 4.15 11.30 -12.54
CA ALA A 293 5.50 11.53 -12.03
C ALA A 293 5.61 12.86 -11.25
N GLY A 294 4.95 13.92 -11.75
CA GLY A 294 4.86 15.19 -11.04
C GLY A 294 4.15 15.06 -9.69
N LEU A 295 3.05 14.31 -9.65
CA LEU A 295 2.32 14.05 -8.40
C LEU A 295 3.17 13.27 -7.39
N LEU A 296 3.94 12.28 -7.84
CA LEU A 296 4.86 11.52 -7.00
C LEU A 296 5.98 12.41 -6.42
N ALA A 297 6.54 13.32 -7.23
CA ALA A 297 7.58 14.26 -6.79
C ALA A 297 7.06 15.27 -5.76
N VAL A 298 5.86 15.82 -6.00
CA VAL A 298 5.19 16.72 -5.04
C VAL A 298 4.92 16.01 -3.72
N ASN A 299 4.45 14.77 -3.76
CA ASN A 299 4.18 13.99 -2.56
C ASN A 299 5.47 13.65 -1.80
N ARG A 300 6.56 13.29 -2.51
CA ARG A 300 7.89 13.10 -1.92
C ARG A 300 8.35 14.34 -1.16
N GLN A 301 8.17 15.53 -1.74
CA GLN A 301 8.56 16.78 -1.11
C GLN A 301 7.70 17.10 0.11
N ALA A 302 6.39 16.83 0.04
CA ALA A 302 5.47 17.03 1.16
C ALA A 302 5.84 16.12 2.35
N VAL A 303 6.06 14.83 2.10
CA VAL A 303 6.50 13.87 3.13
C VAL A 303 7.85 14.28 3.72
N GLY A 304 8.81 14.70 2.89
CA GLY A 304 10.11 15.20 3.38
C GLY A 304 9.98 16.39 4.32
N ARG A 305 9.11 17.35 4.00
CA ARG A 305 8.81 18.49 4.90
C ARG A 305 8.12 18.07 6.18
N GLN A 306 7.18 17.13 6.11
CA GLN A 306 6.50 16.58 7.28
C GLN A 306 7.49 15.88 8.22
N VAL A 307 8.41 15.06 7.70
CA VAL A 307 9.46 14.41 8.50
C VAL A 307 10.35 15.44 9.18
N LEU A 308 10.76 16.50 8.49
CA LEU A 308 11.59 17.57 9.05
C LEU A 308 10.93 18.25 10.27
N VAL A 309 9.60 18.37 10.27
CA VAL A 309 8.84 18.93 11.41
C VAL A 309 8.56 17.88 12.47
N LEU A 310 8.20 16.65 12.07
CA LEU A 310 7.82 15.56 12.96
C LEU A 310 8.98 15.09 13.84
N VAL A 311 10.18 14.96 13.28
CA VAL A 311 11.36 14.49 14.04
C VAL A 311 11.62 15.35 15.27
N PRO A 312 11.86 16.67 15.17
CA PRO A 312 12.11 17.50 16.35
C PRO A 312 10.89 17.62 17.26
N ALA A 313 9.67 17.69 16.70
CA ALA A 313 8.45 17.79 17.49
C ALA A 313 8.24 16.55 18.38
N LEU A 314 8.37 15.34 17.81
CA LEU A 314 8.27 14.08 18.56
C LEU A 314 9.43 13.95 19.54
N THR A 315 10.67 14.26 19.14
CA THR A 315 11.84 14.20 20.02
C THR A 315 11.66 15.04 21.27
N LEU A 316 11.28 16.31 21.10
CA LEU A 316 11.09 17.23 22.23
C LEU A 316 9.88 16.83 23.08
N THR A 317 8.78 16.43 22.45
CA THR A 317 7.57 16.03 23.19
C THR A 317 7.80 14.76 24.00
N ILE A 318 8.53 13.78 23.48
CA ILE A 318 8.89 12.55 24.21
C ILE A 318 9.88 12.89 25.35
N ALA A 319 10.92 13.68 25.08
CA ALA A 319 11.93 14.02 26.08
C ALA A 319 11.35 14.83 27.25
N LEU A 320 10.61 15.90 26.95
CA LEU A 320 9.98 16.78 27.94
C LEU A 320 8.76 16.14 28.59
N GLY A 321 7.93 15.46 27.79
CA GLY A 321 6.77 14.73 28.27
C GLY A 321 7.17 13.60 29.21
N GLY A 322 8.26 12.88 28.92
CA GLY A 322 8.83 11.89 29.82
C GLY A 322 9.28 12.48 31.15
N HIS A 323 9.94 13.63 31.14
CA HIS A 323 10.34 14.33 32.37
C HIS A 323 9.13 14.74 33.21
N LEU A 324 8.09 15.27 32.57
CA LEU A 324 6.85 15.67 33.25
C LEU A 324 6.08 14.47 33.81
N VAL A 325 5.89 13.42 33.01
CA VAL A 325 5.16 12.21 33.41
C VAL A 325 5.86 11.51 34.56
N THR A 326 7.18 11.31 34.46
CA THR A 326 7.94 10.65 35.52
C THR A 326 8.02 11.51 36.78
N GLY A 327 8.15 12.83 36.66
CA GLY A 327 8.11 13.76 37.79
C GLY A 327 6.80 13.71 38.57
N LEU A 328 5.66 13.65 37.87
CA LEU A 328 4.34 13.53 38.49
C LEU A 328 4.11 12.16 39.14
N LEU A 329 4.55 11.08 38.48
CA LEU A 329 4.33 9.72 38.94
C LEU A 329 5.32 9.28 40.02
N ARG A 330 6.48 9.93 40.15
CA ARG A 330 7.54 9.52 41.09
C ARG A 330 7.10 9.47 42.56
N ASN A 331 6.17 10.35 42.95
CA ASN A 331 5.65 10.38 44.31
C ASN A 331 4.59 9.29 44.58
N ILE A 332 4.02 8.70 43.54
CA ILE A 332 2.91 7.73 43.62
C ILE A 332 3.42 6.31 43.38
N LEU A 333 4.25 6.13 42.35
CA LEU A 333 4.71 4.82 41.85
C LEU A 333 6.16 4.50 42.23
N GLY A 334 6.80 5.35 43.04
CA GLY A 334 8.18 5.16 43.49
C GLY A 334 9.24 5.80 42.57
N PRO A 335 10.53 5.52 42.81
CA PRO A 335 11.63 6.21 42.14
C PRO A 335 11.69 5.90 40.64
N LEU A 336 11.22 6.84 39.83
CA LEU A 336 11.33 6.83 38.37
C LEU A 336 12.56 7.65 37.94
N ASN A 337 13.49 7.01 37.23
CA ASN A 337 14.71 7.65 36.75
C ASN A 337 14.54 8.08 35.28
N TRP A 338 14.35 9.38 35.06
CA TRP A 338 14.36 9.99 33.72
C TRP A 338 15.39 11.11 33.69
N THR A 339 16.62 10.78 33.30
CA THR A 339 17.67 11.78 33.15
C THR A 339 17.47 12.58 31.87
N PRO A 340 17.87 13.87 31.81
CA PRO A 340 17.74 14.67 30.58
C PRO A 340 18.43 14.05 29.36
N SER A 341 19.60 13.40 29.57
CA SER A 341 20.34 12.71 28.52
C SER A 341 19.60 11.47 28.02
N ALA A 342 19.10 10.61 28.91
CA ALA A 342 18.32 9.43 28.52
C ALA A 342 17.01 9.83 27.83
N GLY A 343 16.33 10.86 28.35
CA GLY A 343 15.11 11.38 27.74
C GLY A 343 15.35 11.95 26.34
N LEU A 344 16.46 12.65 26.12
CA LEU A 344 16.83 13.14 24.80
C LEU A 344 17.21 12.00 23.85
N PHE A 345 17.90 10.97 24.33
CA PHE A 345 18.22 9.77 23.55
C PHE A 345 16.96 9.03 23.11
N ILE A 346 16.07 8.67 24.05
CA ILE A 346 14.79 8.01 23.77
C ILE A 346 13.93 8.90 22.87
N GLY A 347 13.92 10.20 23.12
CA GLY A 347 13.25 11.20 22.28
C GLY A 347 13.80 11.19 20.85
N ALA A 348 15.11 11.22 20.65
CA ALA A 348 15.73 11.25 19.32
C ALA A 348 15.44 9.97 18.53
N VAL A 349 15.55 8.80 19.19
CA VAL A 349 15.20 7.50 18.60
C VAL A 349 13.71 7.46 18.25
N GLY A 350 12.84 7.86 19.18
CA GLY A 350 11.39 7.89 18.98
C GLY A 350 10.95 8.91 17.93
N GLY A 351 11.63 10.06 17.84
CA GLY A 351 11.35 11.11 16.88
C GLY A 351 11.76 10.74 15.46
N LEU A 352 12.98 10.20 15.28
CA LEU A 352 13.41 9.65 13.99
C LEU A 352 12.54 8.46 13.61
N GLY A 353 12.49 7.43 14.46
CA GLY A 353 11.81 6.19 14.14
C GLY A 353 10.30 6.35 14.00
N GLY A 354 9.67 7.19 14.82
CA GLY A 354 8.25 7.52 14.72
C GLY A 354 7.91 8.34 13.48
N ALA A 355 8.71 9.34 13.13
CA ALA A 355 8.49 10.14 11.92
C ALA A 355 8.68 9.33 10.64
N PHE A 356 9.72 8.48 10.56
CA PHE A 356 9.94 7.59 9.42
C PHE A 356 8.88 6.49 9.35
N SER A 357 8.47 5.92 10.48
CA SER A 357 7.36 4.96 10.54
C SER A 357 6.06 5.59 10.03
N TYR A 358 5.74 6.81 10.46
CA TYR A 358 4.61 7.55 9.94
C TYR A 358 4.72 7.79 8.42
N ALA A 359 5.85 8.32 7.97
CA ALA A 359 6.12 8.62 6.58
C ALA A 359 5.99 7.39 5.66
N LEU A 360 6.50 6.23 6.08
CA LEU A 360 6.51 5.01 5.27
C LEU A 360 5.19 4.23 5.36
N ALA A 361 4.55 4.18 6.54
CA ALA A 361 3.35 3.36 6.74
C ALA A 361 2.03 4.10 6.50
N PHE A 362 1.98 5.41 6.68
CA PHE A 362 0.71 6.18 6.70
C PHE A 362 0.64 7.29 5.64
N THR A 363 1.57 7.32 4.69
CA THR A 363 1.51 8.24 3.53
C THR A 363 1.42 7.46 2.22
N ALA A 364 0.79 8.07 1.21
CA ALA A 364 0.67 7.46 -0.12
C ALA A 364 2.03 7.22 -0.78
N TRP A 365 3.00 8.13 -0.58
CA TRP A 365 4.36 7.98 -1.09
C TRP A 365 5.10 6.85 -0.37
N GLY A 366 4.97 6.76 0.95
CA GLY A 366 5.56 5.71 1.76
C GLY A 366 5.04 4.32 1.39
N GLN A 367 3.71 4.17 1.30
CA GLN A 367 3.08 2.91 0.89
C GLN A 367 3.49 2.50 -0.52
N TRP A 368 3.63 3.45 -1.45
CA TRP A 368 4.16 3.16 -2.79
C TRP A 368 5.62 2.66 -2.74
N ILE A 369 6.47 3.25 -1.90
CA ILE A 369 7.84 2.75 -1.74
C ILE A 369 7.84 1.34 -1.14
N VAL A 370 7.21 1.17 0.01
CA VAL A 370 7.25 -0.09 0.77
C VAL A 370 6.62 -1.22 -0.02
N LEU A 371 5.41 -1.01 -0.54
CA LEU A 371 4.64 -2.06 -1.20
C LEU A 371 5.02 -2.20 -2.68
N THR A 372 5.11 -1.10 -3.42
CA THR A 372 5.29 -1.16 -4.88
C THR A 372 6.76 -1.20 -5.31
N ARG A 373 7.67 -0.51 -4.62
CA ARG A 373 9.09 -0.45 -5.01
C ARG A 373 9.99 -1.47 -4.31
N VAL A 374 9.59 -1.94 -3.14
CA VAL A 374 10.38 -2.89 -2.35
C VAL A 374 9.70 -4.26 -2.35
N TRP A 375 8.46 -4.36 -1.86
CA TRP A 375 7.81 -5.65 -1.68
C TRP A 375 7.51 -6.38 -3.00
N LEU A 376 6.84 -5.73 -3.96
CA LEU A 376 6.46 -6.37 -5.22
C LEU A 376 7.67 -6.81 -6.09
N PRO A 377 8.78 -6.05 -6.15
CA PRO A 377 9.99 -6.52 -6.80
C PRO A 377 10.68 -7.67 -6.07
N LEU A 378 10.67 -7.67 -4.73
CA LEU A 378 11.18 -8.79 -3.95
C LEU A 378 10.38 -10.08 -4.19
N THR A 379 9.07 -9.98 -4.46
CA THR A 379 8.23 -11.14 -4.82
C THR A 379 8.24 -11.46 -6.32
N GLY A 380 8.95 -10.68 -7.15
CA GLY A 380 9.03 -10.89 -8.60
C GLY A 380 7.82 -10.41 -9.41
N GLU A 381 6.82 -9.82 -8.75
CA GLU A 381 5.53 -9.41 -9.35
C GLU A 381 5.64 -8.11 -10.17
N LEU A 382 6.66 -7.29 -9.90
CA LEU A 382 6.94 -6.04 -10.63
C LEU A 382 8.45 -5.78 -10.75
N PRO A 383 8.89 -4.92 -11.69
CA PRO A 383 10.29 -4.52 -11.78
C PRO A 383 10.68 -3.54 -10.66
N TRP A 384 11.96 -3.58 -10.26
CA TRP A 384 12.57 -2.64 -9.31
C TRP A 384 12.35 -1.18 -9.69
N ASN A 385 12.38 -0.87 -10.99
CA ASN A 385 12.09 0.47 -11.49
C ASN A 385 10.66 0.63 -12.03
N THR A 386 9.65 0.37 -11.18
CA THR A 386 8.23 0.40 -11.58
C THR A 386 7.79 1.71 -12.24
N ALA A 387 8.30 2.86 -11.79
CA ALA A 387 7.94 4.16 -12.37
C ALA A 387 8.43 4.29 -13.83
N ALA A 388 9.68 3.89 -14.10
CA ALA A 388 10.22 3.90 -15.46
C ALA A 388 9.52 2.85 -16.35
N PHE A 389 9.15 1.70 -15.79
CA PHE A 389 8.39 0.68 -16.49
C PHE A 389 6.99 1.16 -16.92
N LEU A 390 6.25 1.83 -16.03
CA LEU A 390 4.93 2.39 -16.37
C LEU A 390 5.03 3.49 -17.42
N ASP A 391 6.05 4.34 -17.33
CA ASP A 391 6.33 5.39 -18.32
C ASP A 391 6.75 4.80 -19.68
N ASP A 392 7.53 3.72 -19.68
CA ASP A 392 7.88 2.97 -20.89
C ASP A 392 6.65 2.31 -21.53
N ALA A 393 5.78 1.68 -20.74
CA ALA A 393 4.52 1.11 -21.22
C ALA A 393 3.56 2.18 -21.76
N TYR A 394 3.58 3.40 -21.21
CA TYR A 394 2.88 4.56 -21.76
C TYR A 394 3.46 5.00 -23.11
N ARG A 395 4.79 5.17 -23.22
CA ARG A 395 5.47 5.53 -24.47
C ARG A 395 5.24 4.51 -25.59
N ARG A 396 5.18 3.22 -25.24
CA ARG A 396 4.91 2.11 -26.15
C ARG A 396 3.43 1.94 -26.50
N GLY A 397 2.54 2.77 -25.94
CA GLY A 397 1.12 2.79 -26.28
C GLY A 397 0.28 1.67 -25.65
N VAL A 398 0.87 0.86 -24.77
CA VAL A 398 0.14 -0.16 -23.97
C VAL A 398 -0.76 0.54 -22.96
N LEU A 399 -0.21 1.54 -22.27
CA LEU A 399 -0.93 2.39 -21.34
C LEU A 399 -1.24 3.75 -21.99
N ARG A 400 -2.32 4.38 -21.54
CA ARG A 400 -2.62 5.80 -21.76
C ARG A 400 -2.58 6.52 -20.42
N GLN A 401 -2.26 7.80 -20.46
CA GLN A 401 -2.27 8.66 -19.29
C GLN A 401 -3.54 9.51 -19.30
N THR A 402 -4.27 9.52 -18.18
CA THR A 402 -5.46 10.35 -17.99
C THR A 402 -5.27 11.14 -16.69
N GLY A 403 -4.72 12.35 -16.81
CA GLY A 403 -4.32 13.15 -15.64
C GLY A 403 -3.15 12.52 -14.88
N ALA A 404 -3.34 12.29 -13.58
CA ALA A 404 -2.31 11.73 -12.69
C ALA A 404 -2.34 10.19 -12.55
N VAL A 405 -3.14 9.50 -13.36
CA VAL A 405 -3.28 8.03 -13.36
C VAL A 405 -3.00 7.44 -14.74
N TYR A 406 -2.62 6.18 -14.75
CA TYR A 406 -2.50 5.39 -15.98
C TYR A 406 -3.78 4.58 -16.20
N GLN A 407 -4.11 4.31 -17.45
CA GLN A 407 -5.18 3.38 -17.83
C GLN A 407 -4.67 2.49 -18.96
N PHE A 408 -5.16 1.26 -19.07
CA PHE A 408 -4.91 0.48 -20.27
C PHE A 408 -5.60 1.15 -21.45
N ARG A 409 -4.88 1.32 -22.57
CA ARG A 409 -5.45 1.97 -23.76
C ARG A 409 -6.65 1.17 -24.30
N HIS A 410 -6.60 -0.15 -24.17
CA HIS A 410 -7.58 -1.07 -24.73
C HIS A 410 -8.06 -2.08 -23.68
N SER A 411 -9.36 -2.08 -23.40
CA SER A 411 -9.97 -3.00 -22.44
C SER A 411 -9.82 -4.46 -22.84
N ARG A 412 -9.92 -4.80 -24.14
CA ARG A 412 -9.72 -6.18 -24.62
C ARG A 412 -8.29 -6.70 -24.36
N LEU A 413 -7.29 -5.84 -24.51
CA LEU A 413 -5.89 -6.19 -24.20
C LEU A 413 -5.71 -6.41 -22.70
N GLN A 414 -6.30 -5.54 -21.87
CA GLN A 414 -6.30 -5.71 -20.41
C GLN A 414 -6.94 -7.04 -20.00
N HIS A 415 -8.11 -7.39 -20.55
CA HIS A 415 -8.79 -8.65 -20.25
C HIS A 415 -7.94 -9.85 -20.66
N HIS A 416 -7.39 -9.85 -21.87
CA HIS A 416 -6.51 -10.92 -22.34
C HIS A 416 -5.25 -11.09 -21.48
N LEU A 417 -4.60 -9.99 -21.10
CA LEU A 417 -3.42 -10.02 -20.21
C LEU A 417 -3.78 -10.53 -18.80
N ALA A 418 -4.91 -10.10 -18.24
CA ALA A 418 -5.41 -10.59 -16.96
C ALA A 418 -5.75 -12.09 -17.02
N ASP A 419 -6.36 -12.56 -18.10
CA ASP A 419 -6.68 -13.98 -18.33
C ASP A 419 -5.42 -14.82 -18.53
N SER A 420 -4.45 -14.34 -19.30
CA SER A 420 -3.17 -15.02 -19.46
C SER A 420 -2.45 -15.14 -18.11
N PHE A 421 -2.41 -14.07 -17.32
CA PHE A 421 -1.81 -14.06 -15.99
C PHE A 421 -2.46 -15.08 -15.04
N ARG A 422 -3.80 -15.13 -15.03
CA ARG A 422 -4.57 -16.11 -14.24
C ARG A 422 -4.29 -17.55 -14.63
N ARG A 423 -4.18 -17.83 -15.94
CA ARG A 423 -3.88 -19.18 -16.45
C ARG A 423 -2.47 -19.65 -16.10
N HIS A 424 -1.50 -18.73 -16.06
CA HIS A 424 -0.11 -19.06 -15.70
C HIS A 424 0.10 -19.23 -14.19
N HIS A 425 -0.71 -18.58 -13.35
CA HIS A 425 -0.65 -18.80 -11.89
C HIS A 425 -1.38 -20.09 -11.50
N ARG A 426 -0.61 -21.09 -11.07
CA ARG A 426 -1.10 -22.41 -10.64
C ARG A 426 -2.25 -22.29 -9.65
N GLY A 427 -3.44 -22.73 -10.05
CA GLY A 427 -4.61 -22.86 -9.17
C GLY A 427 -5.91 -22.23 -9.68
N TYR A 428 -5.95 -21.60 -10.86
CA TYR A 428 -7.21 -21.11 -11.41
C TYR A 428 -8.05 -22.28 -11.95
N THR A 429 -9.06 -22.68 -11.18
CA THR A 429 -10.22 -23.40 -11.73
C THR A 429 -11.16 -22.32 -12.27
N PRO A 430 -11.42 -22.24 -13.58
CA PRO A 430 -12.40 -21.31 -14.11
C PRO A 430 -13.70 -21.48 -13.32
N ALA A 431 -14.28 -20.38 -12.83
CA ALA A 431 -15.64 -20.44 -12.34
C ALA A 431 -16.49 -20.97 -13.50
N LYS A 432 -16.93 -22.24 -13.39
CA LYS A 432 -17.91 -22.81 -14.29
C LYS A 432 -19.17 -22.01 -14.03
N PHE A 433 -19.43 -20.99 -14.83
CA PHE A 433 -20.79 -20.54 -15.04
C PHE A 433 -21.50 -21.73 -15.66
N THR A 434 -22.14 -22.55 -14.81
CA THR A 434 -23.15 -23.48 -15.28
C THR A 434 -24.13 -22.62 -16.05
N ALA A 435 -24.15 -22.80 -17.37
CA ALA A 435 -25.27 -22.34 -18.18
C ALA A 435 -26.55 -22.77 -17.45
N PRO A 436 -27.56 -21.89 -17.32
CA PRO A 436 -28.83 -22.31 -16.73
C PRO A 436 -29.25 -23.62 -17.41
N PRO A 437 -29.62 -24.65 -16.63
CA PRO A 437 -29.94 -25.95 -17.21
C PRO A 437 -30.98 -25.76 -18.31
N PRO A 438 -30.87 -26.47 -19.45
CA PRO A 438 -31.85 -26.36 -20.51
C PRO A 438 -33.22 -26.56 -19.87
N THR A 439 -34.09 -25.57 -19.99
CA THR A 439 -35.46 -25.64 -19.52
C THR A 439 -36.10 -26.82 -20.23
N HIS A 440 -36.19 -27.96 -19.55
CA HIS A 440 -36.94 -29.11 -20.04
C HIS A 440 -38.39 -28.66 -20.23
N PRO A 441 -38.99 -28.82 -21.43
CA PRO A 441 -40.35 -28.35 -21.72
C PRO A 441 -41.42 -28.97 -20.81
N ALA A 442 -41.11 -30.05 -20.09
CA ALA A 442 -41.99 -30.67 -19.11
C ALA A 442 -42.22 -29.82 -17.84
N ALA A 443 -41.28 -28.98 -17.42
CA ALA A 443 -41.42 -28.17 -16.20
C ALA A 443 -42.31 -26.93 -16.41
N ALA A 444 -42.45 -26.45 -17.65
CA ALA A 444 -43.36 -25.37 -18.00
C ALA A 444 -44.82 -25.83 -18.01
N ALA A 445 -45.09 -27.07 -18.45
CA ALA A 445 -46.43 -27.65 -18.44
C ALA A 445 -46.98 -27.83 -17.01
N HIS A 446 -46.16 -28.30 -16.07
CA HIS A 446 -46.57 -28.46 -14.68
C HIS A 446 -46.86 -27.13 -13.95
N ARG A 447 -46.18 -26.03 -14.34
CA ARG A 447 -46.47 -24.69 -13.79
C ARG A 447 -47.72 -24.07 -14.39
N ALA A 448 -48.05 -24.36 -15.65
CA ALA A 448 -49.30 -23.90 -16.27
C ALA A 448 -50.52 -24.62 -15.67
N ASP A 449 -50.43 -25.93 -15.40
CA ASP A 449 -51.52 -26.70 -14.78
C ASP A 449 -51.78 -26.32 -13.32
N ALA A 450 -50.72 -25.96 -12.58
CA ALA A 450 -50.84 -25.46 -11.21
C ALA A 450 -51.45 -24.05 -11.14
N ALA A 451 -51.27 -23.22 -12.17
CA ALA A 451 -51.90 -21.91 -12.27
C ALA A 451 -53.40 -22.03 -12.61
N ARG A 452 -53.75 -22.95 -13.52
CA ARG A 452 -55.15 -23.19 -13.92
C ARG A 452 -56.01 -23.74 -12.78
N LYS A 453 -55.46 -24.65 -11.96
CA LYS A 453 -56.14 -25.14 -10.73
C LYS A 453 -56.35 -24.08 -9.64
N ARG A 454 -55.60 -22.98 -9.66
CA ARG A 454 -55.79 -21.87 -8.70
C ARG A 454 -56.88 -20.88 -9.15
N GLU A 455 -57.10 -20.75 -10.45
CA GLU A 455 -58.20 -19.91 -10.98
C GLU A 455 -59.56 -20.62 -10.83
N ASP A 456 -59.65 -21.93 -11.10
CA ASP A 456 -60.92 -22.67 -10.96
C ASP A 456 -61.37 -22.83 -9.49
N GLY A 457 -60.45 -22.77 -8.52
CA GLY A 457 -60.77 -22.84 -7.09
C GLY A 457 -61.29 -21.52 -6.48
N ALA A 458 -61.17 -20.40 -7.19
CA ALA A 458 -61.56 -19.08 -6.69
C ALA A 458 -62.98 -18.65 -7.12
N VAL A 459 -63.64 -19.40 -8.02
CA VAL A 459 -64.95 -18.99 -8.59
C VAL A 459 -66.15 -19.57 -7.81
N THR A 460 -65.96 -20.58 -6.95
CA THR A 460 -67.09 -21.30 -6.31
C THR A 460 -67.42 -20.85 -4.88
N GLN A 461 -66.90 -19.73 -4.39
CA GLN A 461 -67.14 -19.29 -3.00
C GLN A 461 -67.59 -17.84 -2.89
N THR A 462 -68.61 -17.48 -3.66
CA THR A 462 -69.46 -16.30 -3.41
C THR A 462 -70.85 -16.59 -3.93
N ASP A 463 -71.68 -17.29 -3.14
CA ASP A 463 -73.14 -17.15 -3.25
C ASP A 463 -73.84 -17.52 -1.94
N THR A 464 -74.36 -16.46 -1.29
CA THR A 464 -75.59 -16.33 -0.48
C THR A 464 -75.82 -17.12 0.82
N PRO A 465 -76.71 -16.64 1.70
CA PRO A 465 -77.15 -15.25 1.98
C PRO A 465 -76.81 -14.76 3.39
#